data_AF-A0A819BSR5-F1
#
_entry.id   AF-A0A819BSR5-F1
#
_cell.length_a   1.000
_cell.length_b   1.000
_cell.length_c   1.000
_cell.angle_alpha   90.00
_cell.angle_beta   90.00
_cell.angle_gamma   90.00
#
_symmetry.space_group_name_H-M   'P 1'
#
loop_
_entity.id
_entity.type
_entity.pdbx_description
1 polymer ?
#
loop_
_entity_poly.entity_id
_entity_poly.type
_entity_poly.pdbx_seq_one_letter_code
_entity_poly.pdbx_strand_id
1 'polypeptide(L)'
;MVIMKIISCLLLFILLIKYIDSKKADRTYVLVENPRSRRFELTGYTIFDSKEKTRLYRLTASRSDIDSGILFDNAEDNMIANLEGEWIEDKFNVTFSIYNSKLNKWTDGIIRRTLHWFSVDYTVEYNNEQVIAKRKKDAKKGKIYHKKNNELLAKFAARSQWLSGTPLKYDLEIYSNKVPDAIHFFLLLIMDHRLRVNKN
;
A
#
# COMPACT_ATOMS: atom_id res chain seq x y z
N MET A 1 -13.34 37.74 -28.69
CA MET A 1 -12.85 36.51 -29.36
C MET A 1 -11.62 35.87 -28.70
N VAL A 2 -10.70 36.64 -28.09
CA VAL A 2 -9.48 36.12 -27.43
C VAL A 2 -9.76 35.29 -26.17
N ILE A 3 -10.70 35.73 -25.32
CA ILE A 3 -11.06 35.04 -24.07
C ILE A 3 -11.57 33.61 -24.33
N MET A 4 -12.37 33.41 -25.38
CA MET A 4 -12.92 32.10 -25.73
C MET A 4 -11.83 31.10 -26.17
N LYS A 5 -10.76 31.58 -26.82
CA LYS A 5 -9.59 30.77 -27.20
C LYS A 5 -8.76 30.36 -25.98
N ILE A 6 -8.59 31.26 -25.02
CA ILE A 6 -7.87 30.98 -23.76
C ILE A 6 -8.60 29.91 -22.94
N ILE A 7 -9.93 30.05 -22.78
CA ILE A 7 -10.75 29.07 -22.07
C ILE A 7 -10.68 27.70 -22.75
N SER A 8 -10.75 27.66 -24.08
CA SER A 8 -10.66 26.41 -24.84
C SER A 8 -9.30 25.71 -24.68
N CYS A 9 -8.20 26.48 -24.68
CA CYS A 9 -6.86 25.94 -24.44
C CYS A 9 -6.69 25.38 -23.02
N LEU A 10 -7.21 26.08 -22.01
CA LEU A 10 -7.20 25.61 -20.62
C LEU A 10 -7.98 24.31 -20.44
N LEU A 11 -9.16 24.20 -21.05
CA LEU A 11 -9.98 22.99 -21.03
C LEU A 11 -9.25 21.81 -21.69
N LEU A 12 -8.65 22.03 -22.87
CA LEU A 12 -7.84 21.03 -23.57
C LEU A 12 -6.65 20.57 -22.73
N PHE A 13 -5.97 21.50 -22.06
CA PHE A 13 -4.84 21.18 -21.18
C PHE A 13 -5.27 20.35 -19.97
N ILE A 14 -6.38 20.70 -19.33
CA ILE A 14 -6.96 19.92 -18.23
C ILE A 14 -7.35 18.51 -18.70
N LEU A 15 -7.95 18.39 -19.88
CA LEU A 15 -8.33 17.11 -20.46
C LEU A 15 -7.11 16.25 -20.81
N LEU A 16 -6.05 16.85 -21.36
CA LEU A 16 -4.77 16.19 -21.63
C LEU A 16 -4.12 15.68 -20.35
N ILE A 17 -4.07 16.51 -19.30
CA ILE A 17 -3.55 16.08 -17.98
C ILE A 17 -4.36 14.91 -17.45
N LYS A 18 -5.70 14.98 -17.50
CA LYS A 18 -6.57 13.88 -17.05
C LYS A 18 -6.39 12.61 -17.88
N TYR A 19 -6.19 12.74 -19.20
CA TYR A 19 -5.98 11.60 -20.08
C TYR A 19 -4.63 10.93 -19.83
N ILE A 20 -3.56 11.70 -19.65
CA ILE A 20 -2.24 11.19 -19.29
C ILE A 20 -2.27 10.52 -17.91
N ASP A 21 -3.05 11.04 -16.97
CA ASP A 21 -3.26 10.43 -15.64
C ASP A 21 -4.17 9.18 -15.66
N SER A 22 -4.83 8.87 -16.78
CA SER A 22 -5.82 7.78 -16.89
C SER A 22 -5.23 6.38 -17.09
N LYS A 23 -3.93 6.18 -16.84
CA LYS A 23 -3.28 4.87 -16.97
C LYS A 23 -4.14 3.81 -16.28
N LYS A 24 -4.63 2.85 -17.04
CA LYS A 24 -5.45 1.76 -16.51
C LYS A 24 -4.60 0.95 -15.52
N ALA A 25 -5.17 0.63 -14.35
CA ALA A 25 -4.49 -0.25 -13.40
C ALA A 25 -4.36 -1.65 -14.02
N ASP A 26 -3.19 -2.26 -13.87
CA ASP A 26 -2.93 -3.64 -14.27
C ASP A 26 -3.68 -4.60 -13.34
N ARG A 27 -3.70 -4.27 -12.04
CA ARG A 27 -4.37 -5.03 -10.99
C ARG A 27 -5.04 -4.09 -10.00
N THR A 28 -6.19 -4.50 -9.47
CA THR A 28 -6.92 -3.74 -8.46
C THR A 28 -7.40 -4.69 -7.37
N TYR A 29 -7.16 -4.30 -6.12
CA TYR A 29 -7.50 -5.06 -4.93
C TYR A 29 -8.35 -4.22 -3.99
N VAL A 30 -9.18 -4.91 -3.20
CA VAL A 30 -9.88 -4.31 -2.07
C VAL A 30 -9.39 -4.97 -0.79
N LEU A 31 -8.78 -4.17 0.08
CA LEU A 31 -8.31 -4.63 1.39
C LEU A 31 -9.36 -4.26 2.43
N VAL A 32 -9.95 -5.27 3.06
CA VAL A 32 -10.97 -5.13 4.09
C VAL A 32 -10.35 -5.46 5.43
N GLU A 33 -10.38 -4.50 6.36
CA GLU A 33 -9.89 -4.72 7.72
C GLU A 33 -10.71 -5.81 8.40
N ASN A 34 -10.00 -6.78 8.98
CA ASN A 34 -10.64 -7.85 9.74
C ASN A 34 -11.20 -7.29 11.05
N PRO A 35 -12.42 -7.69 11.46
CA PRO A 35 -12.98 -7.27 12.72
C PRO A 35 -12.07 -7.68 13.88
N ARG A 36 -11.86 -6.77 14.83
CA ARG A 36 -10.99 -7.00 15.98
C ARG A 36 -11.55 -8.16 16.82
N SER A 37 -10.84 -9.28 16.82
CA SER A 37 -11.09 -10.36 17.77
C SER A 37 -10.66 -9.89 19.16
N ARG A 38 -11.55 -10.05 20.17
CA ARG A 38 -11.19 -9.78 21.59
C ARG A 38 -10.10 -10.72 22.12
N ARG A 39 -9.78 -11.82 21.40
CA ARG A 39 -8.85 -12.87 21.84
C ARG A 39 -7.50 -12.87 21.12
N PHE A 40 -7.35 -12.12 20.03
CA PHE A 40 -6.11 -12.05 19.27
C PHE A 40 -5.81 -10.62 18.88
N GLU A 41 -4.71 -10.09 19.39
CA GLU A 41 -4.17 -8.75 19.12
C GLU A 41 -3.54 -8.65 17.73
N LEU A 42 -4.20 -9.20 16.72
CA LEU A 42 -3.73 -9.17 15.35
C LEU A 42 -4.56 -8.15 14.57
N THR A 43 -3.91 -7.10 14.08
CA THR A 43 -4.52 -6.24 13.05
C THR A 43 -4.31 -6.94 11.72
N GLY A 44 -5.33 -7.08 10.89
CA GLY A 44 -5.21 -7.82 9.64
C GLY A 44 -6.16 -7.33 8.58
N TYR A 45 -5.87 -7.71 7.34
CA TYR A 45 -6.69 -7.44 6.18
C TYR A 45 -7.02 -8.73 5.46
N THR A 46 -8.26 -8.85 5.01
CA THR A 46 -8.62 -9.79 3.95
C THR A 46 -8.56 -9.04 2.63
N ILE A 47 -7.84 -9.58 1.65
CA ILE A 47 -7.61 -8.95 0.35
C ILE A 47 -8.46 -9.65 -0.70
N PHE A 48 -9.30 -8.88 -1.39
CA PHE A 48 -10.20 -9.36 -2.42
C PHE A 48 -9.83 -8.84 -3.81
N ASP A 49 -10.42 -9.45 -4.83
CA ASP A 49 -10.52 -8.85 -6.16
C ASP A 49 -11.23 -7.48 -6.13
N SER A 50 -11.15 -6.75 -7.24
CA SER A 50 -11.74 -5.41 -7.39
C SER A 50 -13.25 -5.35 -7.19
N LYS A 51 -13.94 -6.49 -7.28
CA LYS A 51 -15.40 -6.61 -7.12
C LYS A 51 -15.79 -7.13 -5.74
N GLU A 52 -14.84 -7.37 -4.84
CA GLU A 52 -15.04 -7.98 -3.53
C GLU A 52 -15.74 -9.36 -3.59
N LYS A 53 -15.58 -10.09 -4.70
CA LYS A 53 -16.23 -11.40 -4.90
C LYS A 53 -15.33 -12.55 -4.48
N THR A 54 -14.04 -12.44 -4.79
CA THR A 54 -13.07 -13.51 -4.55
C THR A 54 -12.06 -13.07 -3.53
N ARG A 55 -11.91 -13.84 -2.43
CA ARG A 55 -10.82 -13.67 -1.47
C ARG A 55 -9.53 -14.18 -2.13
N LEU A 56 -8.48 -13.37 -2.14
CA LEU A 56 -7.21 -13.66 -2.81
C LEU A 56 -6.07 -13.88 -1.82
N TYR A 57 -6.02 -13.07 -0.77
CA TYR A 57 -4.97 -13.14 0.25
C TYR A 57 -5.49 -12.81 1.64
N ARG A 58 -4.72 -13.19 2.65
CA ARG A 58 -4.93 -12.79 4.04
C ARG A 58 -3.63 -12.20 4.59
N LEU A 59 -3.71 -10.98 5.12
CA LEU A 59 -2.61 -10.29 5.76
C LEU A 59 -2.88 -10.20 7.26
N THR A 60 -1.91 -10.61 8.06
CA THR A 60 -1.97 -10.56 9.53
C THR A 60 -0.78 -9.79 10.07
N ALA A 61 -0.93 -9.09 11.18
CA ALA A 61 0.16 -8.33 11.81
C ALA A 61 -0.03 -8.23 13.32
N SER A 62 1.06 -8.25 14.09
CA SER A 62 1.03 -7.98 15.53
C SER A 62 0.70 -6.52 15.83
N ARG A 63 -0.03 -6.27 16.93
CA ARG A 63 -0.55 -4.94 17.28
C ARG A 63 0.52 -3.98 17.83
N SER A 64 1.58 -4.49 18.44
CA SER A 64 2.55 -3.77 19.28
C SER A 64 3.57 -2.91 18.55
N ASP A 65 3.19 -2.27 17.44
CA ASP A 65 4.09 -1.61 16.47
C ASP A 65 4.67 -2.62 15.50
N ILE A 66 3.89 -3.05 14.50
CA ILE A 66 4.26 -3.99 13.40
C ILE A 66 5.63 -4.66 13.58
N ASP A 67 5.74 -5.49 14.62
CA ASP A 67 6.96 -6.28 14.86
C ASP A 67 7.03 -7.39 13.82
N SER A 68 5.85 -7.86 13.42
CA SER A 68 5.66 -8.88 12.39
C SER A 68 4.41 -8.64 11.54
N GLY A 69 4.50 -9.04 10.27
CA GLY A 69 3.38 -9.08 9.32
C GLY A 69 3.50 -10.27 8.38
N ILE A 70 2.48 -11.11 8.29
CA ILE A 70 2.50 -12.33 7.48
C ILE A 70 1.40 -12.27 6.43
N LEU A 71 1.79 -12.51 5.18
CA LEU A 71 0.89 -12.62 4.02
C LEU A 71 0.73 -14.09 3.64
N PHE A 72 -0.52 -14.53 3.59
CA PHE A 72 -0.92 -15.87 3.17
C PHE A 72 -1.62 -15.81 1.81
N ASP A 73 -1.37 -16.81 0.97
CA ASP A 73 -2.27 -17.10 -0.14
C ASP A 73 -3.60 -17.64 0.39
N ASN A 74 -4.69 -17.37 -0.34
CA ASN A 74 -5.99 -17.84 0.11
C ASN A 74 -6.27 -19.32 -0.23
N ALA A 75 -5.62 -19.85 -1.25
CA ALA A 75 -5.94 -21.18 -1.76
C ALA A 75 -5.49 -22.28 -0.77
N GLU A 76 -4.34 -22.10 -0.15
CA GLU A 76 -3.67 -23.14 0.63
C GLU A 76 -3.25 -22.65 2.03
N ASP A 77 -3.54 -21.38 2.37
CA ASP A 77 -3.02 -20.72 3.58
C ASP A 77 -1.48 -20.82 3.66
N ASN A 78 -0.80 -20.90 2.50
CA ASN A 78 0.65 -20.90 2.45
C ASN A 78 1.18 -19.49 2.73
N MET A 79 2.19 -19.41 3.58
CA MET A 79 2.91 -18.16 3.79
C MET A 79 3.72 -17.79 2.54
N ILE A 80 3.41 -16.65 1.93
CA ILE A 80 4.07 -16.18 0.70
C ILE A 80 4.94 -14.94 0.93
N ALA A 81 4.74 -14.23 2.03
CA ALA A 81 5.64 -13.16 2.45
C ALA A 81 5.58 -12.98 3.97
N ASN A 82 6.72 -12.59 4.54
CA ASN A 82 6.88 -12.22 5.94
C ASN A 82 7.54 -10.85 6.04
N LEU A 83 7.16 -10.07 7.04
CA LEU A 83 7.64 -8.74 7.36
C LEU A 83 8.04 -8.80 8.83
N GLU A 84 9.28 -8.45 9.16
CA GLU A 84 9.80 -8.46 10.53
C GLU A 84 10.67 -7.23 10.77
N GLY A 85 10.50 -6.60 11.93
CA GLY A 85 11.51 -5.67 12.42
C GLY A 85 11.05 -4.84 13.59
N GLU A 86 12.01 -4.16 14.18
CA GLU A 86 11.82 -3.43 15.43
C GLU A 86 11.45 -1.97 15.17
N TRP A 87 10.48 -1.48 15.92
CA TRP A 87 10.14 -0.06 15.94
C TRP A 87 11.00 0.68 16.94
N ILE A 88 11.83 1.60 16.42
CA ILE A 88 12.52 2.60 17.23
C ILE A 88 11.85 3.94 16.89
N GLU A 89 11.40 4.69 17.90
CA GLU A 89 10.51 5.87 17.77
C GLU A 89 10.97 6.87 16.67
N ASP A 90 12.28 7.03 16.51
CA ASP A 90 12.91 7.96 15.56
C ASP A 90 13.36 7.33 14.23
N LYS A 91 13.55 6.01 14.16
CA LYS A 91 14.04 5.30 12.98
C LYS A 91 13.30 3.99 12.80
N PHE A 92 12.67 3.84 11.65
CA PHE A 92 11.99 2.61 11.29
C PHE A 92 12.74 1.94 10.13
N ASN A 93 13.35 0.80 10.45
CA ASN A 93 13.94 -0.13 9.49
C ASN A 93 13.28 -1.48 9.72
N VAL A 94 12.49 -1.93 8.75
CA VAL A 94 11.87 -3.25 8.79
C VAL A 94 12.40 -4.07 7.63
N THR A 95 12.75 -5.31 7.93
CA THR A 95 13.10 -6.31 6.94
C THR A 95 11.86 -7.07 6.50
N PHE A 96 11.87 -7.58 5.29
CA PHE A 96 10.84 -8.50 4.84
C PHE A 96 11.44 -9.52 3.91
N SER A 97 10.77 -10.65 3.79
CA SER A 97 11.14 -11.73 2.90
C SER A 97 9.92 -12.12 2.09
N ILE A 98 10.08 -12.24 0.77
CA ILE A 98 9.02 -12.70 -0.14
C ILE A 98 9.45 -14.03 -0.74
N TYR A 99 8.58 -15.02 -0.69
CA TYR A 99 8.82 -16.32 -1.28
C TYR A 99 8.63 -16.27 -2.79
N ASN A 100 9.65 -16.66 -3.54
CA ASN A 100 9.61 -16.81 -4.98
C ASN A 100 9.37 -18.27 -5.33
N SER A 101 8.13 -18.62 -5.68
CA SER A 101 7.74 -20.00 -6.01
C SER A 101 8.47 -20.55 -7.25
N LYS A 102 8.84 -19.70 -8.22
CA LYS A 102 9.57 -20.13 -9.42
C LYS A 102 11.00 -20.56 -9.11
N LEU A 103 11.62 -19.91 -8.14
CA LEU A 103 13.01 -20.14 -7.75
C LEU A 103 13.12 -20.96 -6.45
N ASN A 104 11.99 -21.33 -5.84
CA ASN A 104 11.89 -21.98 -4.53
C ASN A 104 12.82 -21.33 -3.49
N LYS A 105 12.79 -20.00 -3.40
CA LYS A 105 13.69 -19.25 -2.51
C LYS A 105 13.02 -18.01 -1.92
N TRP A 106 13.45 -17.65 -0.72
CA TRP A 106 13.11 -16.38 -0.10
C TRP A 106 14.03 -15.28 -0.64
N THR A 107 13.46 -14.10 -0.89
CA THR A 107 14.21 -12.91 -1.28
C THR A 107 13.92 -11.81 -0.26
N ASP A 108 14.99 -11.27 0.32
CA ASP A 108 14.89 -10.26 1.36
C ASP A 108 14.83 -8.85 0.77
N GLY A 109 14.22 -7.96 1.53
CA GLY A 109 14.17 -6.54 1.28
C GLY A 109 14.11 -5.75 2.57
N ILE A 110 14.25 -4.43 2.45
CA ILE A 110 14.27 -3.50 3.58
C ILE A 110 13.32 -2.34 3.29
N ILE A 111 12.50 -1.97 4.27
CA ILE A 111 11.65 -0.79 4.29
C ILE A 111 12.23 0.20 5.29
N ARG A 112 12.59 1.40 4.83
CA ARG A 112 13.09 2.50 5.65
C ARG A 112 12.12 3.66 5.64
N ARG A 113 11.83 4.23 6.81
CA ARG A 113 11.01 5.44 6.94
C ARG A 113 11.88 6.70 6.91
N THR A 114 11.39 7.73 6.24
CA THR A 114 11.93 9.08 6.28
C THR A 114 10.82 10.06 6.66
N LEU A 115 11.06 10.83 7.72
CA LEU A 115 10.13 11.84 8.20
C LEU A 115 10.43 13.19 7.55
N HIS A 116 9.40 13.79 6.95
CA HIS A 116 9.43 15.17 6.50
C HIS A 116 8.44 16.01 7.31
N TRP A 117 8.53 17.33 7.17
CA TRP A 117 7.66 18.24 7.94
C TRP A 117 6.16 17.98 7.69
N PHE A 118 5.75 17.78 6.43
CA PHE A 118 4.35 17.55 6.04
C PHE A 118 4.05 16.16 5.45
N SER A 119 5.06 15.31 5.27
CA SER A 119 4.90 13.97 4.68
C SER A 119 5.70 12.92 5.44
N VAL A 120 5.34 11.67 5.19
CA VAL A 120 6.10 10.49 5.59
C VAL A 120 6.35 9.69 4.33
N ASP A 121 7.62 9.40 4.09
CA ASP A 121 8.07 8.66 2.93
C ASP A 121 8.64 7.31 3.42
N TYR A 122 8.34 6.24 2.68
CA TYR A 122 8.87 4.90 2.95
C TYR A 122 9.65 4.46 1.72
N THR A 123 10.94 4.21 1.89
CA THR A 123 11.81 3.68 0.83
C THR A 123 11.94 2.18 1.00
N VAL A 124 11.71 1.44 -0.06
CA VAL A 124 11.87 -0.02 -0.09
C VAL A 124 13.01 -0.38 -1.03
N GLU A 125 13.89 -1.24 -0.56
CA GLU A 125 14.96 -1.87 -1.36
C GLU A 125 14.65 -3.36 -1.49
N TYR A 126 14.48 -3.84 -2.72
CA TYR A 126 14.16 -5.24 -3.00
C TYR A 126 14.66 -5.66 -4.38
N ASN A 127 15.48 -6.72 -4.45
CA ASN A 127 15.95 -7.29 -5.72
C ASN A 127 16.45 -6.25 -6.74
N ASN A 128 17.34 -5.34 -6.31
CA ASN A 128 17.88 -4.20 -7.08
C ASN A 128 16.86 -3.11 -7.49
N GLU A 129 15.59 -3.25 -7.14
CA GLU A 129 14.57 -2.22 -7.30
C GLU A 129 14.54 -1.33 -6.06
N GLN A 130 14.33 -0.03 -6.28
CA GLN A 130 14.07 0.92 -5.20
C GLN A 130 12.72 1.59 -5.43
N VAL A 131 11.81 1.45 -4.47
CA VAL A 131 10.50 2.10 -4.54
C VAL A 131 10.33 3.08 -3.39
N ILE A 132 9.63 4.19 -3.64
CA ILE A 132 9.30 5.18 -2.62
C ILE A 132 7.78 5.29 -2.55
N ALA A 133 7.25 5.07 -1.36
CA ALA A 133 5.86 5.30 -1.06
C ALA A 133 5.69 6.60 -0.28
N LYS A 134 4.89 7.51 -0.84
CA LYS A 134 4.70 8.87 -0.33
C LYS A 134 3.30 9.05 0.22
N ARG A 135 3.21 9.65 1.40
CA ARG A 135 1.94 9.98 2.05
C ARG A 135 2.01 11.29 2.82
N LYS A 136 0.92 12.06 2.82
CA LYS A 136 0.74 13.12 3.83
C LYS A 136 0.49 12.47 5.21
N LYS A 137 0.94 13.11 6.29
CA LYS A 137 0.92 12.53 7.66
C LYS A 137 -0.44 11.91 8.03
N ASP A 138 -1.55 12.62 7.79
CA ASP A 138 -2.90 12.18 8.19
C ASP A 138 -3.78 11.67 7.04
N ALA A 139 -3.23 11.56 5.83
CA ALA A 139 -4.00 11.13 4.68
C ALA A 139 -4.19 9.62 4.68
N LYS A 140 -5.44 9.15 4.58
CA LYS A 140 -5.78 7.74 4.29
C LYS A 140 -5.61 7.37 2.81
N LYS A 141 -4.69 8.04 2.10
CA LYS A 141 -4.38 7.79 0.69
C LYS A 141 -2.90 8.02 0.44
N GLY A 142 -2.32 7.25 -0.45
CA GLY A 142 -0.90 7.33 -0.79
C GLY A 142 -0.59 6.86 -2.20
N LYS A 143 0.65 7.09 -2.62
CA LYS A 143 1.14 6.72 -3.95
C LYS A 143 2.52 6.07 -3.81
N ILE A 144 2.78 5.04 -4.61
CA ILE A 144 4.04 4.29 -4.65
C ILE A 144 4.68 4.53 -6.00
N TYR A 145 5.96 4.87 -5.98
CA TYR A 145 6.74 5.24 -7.16
C TYR A 145 8.01 4.42 -7.25
N HIS A 146 8.49 4.18 -8.47
CA HIS A 146 9.84 3.71 -8.69
C HIS A 146 10.82 4.88 -8.52
N LYS A 147 11.85 4.72 -7.69
CA LYS A 147 12.72 5.83 -7.26
C LYS A 147 13.53 6.44 -8.39
N LYS A 148 14.03 5.63 -9.33
CA LYS A 148 14.94 6.08 -10.40
C LYS A 148 14.27 6.98 -11.44
N ASN A 149 13.04 6.67 -11.82
CA ASN A 149 12.33 7.31 -12.94
C ASN A 149 11.01 7.97 -12.52
N ASN A 150 10.69 7.96 -11.22
CA ASN A 150 9.45 8.48 -10.64
C ASN A 150 8.17 7.91 -11.29
N GLU A 151 8.26 6.70 -11.85
CA GLU A 151 7.11 6.01 -12.43
C GLU A 151 6.13 5.60 -11.33
N LEU A 152 4.85 5.89 -11.54
CA LEU A 152 3.80 5.45 -10.63
C LEU A 152 3.63 3.93 -10.70
N LEU A 153 3.84 3.26 -9.58
CA LEU A 153 3.68 1.82 -9.42
C LEU A 153 2.33 1.46 -8.83
N ALA A 154 1.87 2.21 -7.84
CA ALA A 154 0.57 1.96 -7.21
C ALA A 154 -0.03 3.22 -6.57
N LYS A 155 -1.35 3.20 -6.38
CA LYS A 155 -2.10 4.17 -5.56
C LYS A 155 -2.99 3.40 -4.60
N PHE A 156 -3.16 3.92 -3.40
CA PHE A 156 -4.17 3.41 -2.48
C PHE A 156 -4.97 4.53 -1.84
N ALA A 157 -6.23 4.25 -1.50
CA ALA A 157 -7.11 5.17 -0.81
C ALA A 157 -8.14 4.42 0.03
N ALA A 158 -8.38 4.90 1.26
CA ALA A 158 -9.50 4.42 2.05
C ALA A 158 -10.82 4.82 1.40
N ARG A 159 -11.79 3.90 1.40
CA ARG A 159 -13.16 4.21 1.00
C ARG A 159 -13.85 5.03 2.08
N SER A 160 -14.74 5.92 1.65
CA SER A 160 -15.60 6.67 2.57
C SER A 160 -16.52 5.69 3.30
N GLN A 161 -16.55 5.79 4.64
CA GLN A 161 -17.42 4.97 5.47
C GLN A 161 -18.60 5.83 5.91
N TRP A 162 -19.82 5.41 5.55
CA TRP A 162 -21.04 6.12 5.93
C TRP A 162 -21.63 5.66 7.27
N LEU A 163 -21.29 4.46 7.72
CA LEU A 163 -21.87 3.85 8.93
C LEU A 163 -20.79 3.51 9.95
N SER A 164 -21.03 3.92 11.20
CA SER A 164 -20.26 3.49 12.36
C SER A 164 -20.32 1.96 12.48
N GLY A 165 -19.17 1.32 12.66
CA GLY A 165 -19.06 -0.15 12.75
C GLY A 165 -18.80 -0.88 11.43
N THR A 166 -18.80 -0.20 10.28
CA THR A 166 -18.31 -0.82 9.03
C THR A 166 -16.79 -0.99 9.08
N PRO A 167 -16.24 -2.12 8.61
CA PRO A 167 -14.79 -2.33 8.58
C PRO A 167 -14.13 -1.33 7.62
N LEU A 168 -12.92 -0.90 7.95
CA LEU A 168 -12.15 -0.02 7.08
C LEU A 168 -11.80 -0.74 5.78
N LYS A 169 -12.05 -0.09 4.66
CA LYS A 169 -11.71 -0.62 3.34
C LYS A 169 -10.72 0.29 2.63
N TYR A 170 -9.77 -0.31 1.94
CA TYR A 170 -8.83 0.37 1.05
C TYR A 170 -8.96 -0.16 -0.37
N ASP A 171 -9.05 0.74 -1.33
CA ASP A 171 -8.78 0.43 -2.73
C ASP A 171 -7.27 0.52 -2.96
N LEU A 172 -6.71 -0.50 -3.62
CA LEU A 172 -5.32 -0.53 -4.07
C LEU A 172 -5.29 -0.80 -5.57
N GLU A 173 -4.75 0.16 -6.31
CA GLU A 173 -4.53 0.06 -7.76
C GLU A 173 -3.03 -0.06 -8.03
N ILE A 174 -2.63 -1.09 -8.77
CA ILE A 174 -1.24 -1.35 -9.16
C ILE A 174 -1.12 -1.24 -10.68
N TYR A 175 -0.14 -0.47 -11.15
CA TYR A 175 0.07 -0.07 -12.55
C TYR A 175 1.37 -0.62 -13.14
N SER A 176 2.04 -1.55 -12.45
CA SER A 176 3.31 -2.13 -12.86
C SER A 176 3.56 -3.49 -12.21
N ASN A 177 4.36 -4.33 -12.87
CA ASN A 177 4.83 -5.65 -12.38
C ASN A 177 6.27 -5.63 -11.85
N LYS A 178 6.89 -4.45 -11.72
CA LYS A 178 8.31 -4.32 -11.34
C LYS A 178 8.65 -4.92 -9.98
N VAL A 179 7.69 -4.87 -9.05
CA VAL A 179 7.82 -5.44 -7.71
C VAL A 179 6.63 -6.34 -7.39
N PRO A 180 6.78 -7.34 -6.50
CA PRO A 180 5.68 -8.21 -6.11
C PRO A 180 4.58 -7.44 -5.36
N ASP A 181 3.33 -7.90 -5.50
CA ASP A 181 2.16 -7.28 -4.85
C ASP A 181 2.29 -7.21 -3.31
N ALA A 182 2.99 -8.17 -2.71
CA ALA A 182 3.29 -8.21 -1.28
C ALA A 182 3.94 -6.91 -0.77
N ILE A 183 4.82 -6.27 -1.56
CA ILE A 183 5.43 -4.99 -1.18
C ILE A 183 4.37 -3.90 -1.02
N HIS A 184 3.38 -3.87 -1.92
CA HIS A 184 2.28 -2.91 -1.85
C HIS A 184 1.38 -3.16 -0.63
N PHE A 185 1.12 -4.42 -0.29
CA PHE A 185 0.32 -4.79 0.87
C PHE A 185 1.02 -4.43 2.19
N PHE A 186 2.31 -4.74 2.33
CA PHE A 186 3.09 -4.39 3.52
C PHE A 186 3.22 -2.86 3.69
N LEU A 187 3.45 -2.12 2.61
CA LEU A 187 3.47 -0.66 2.67
C LEU A 187 2.13 -0.08 3.14
N LEU A 188 1.00 -0.62 2.65
CA LEU A 188 -0.32 -0.18 3.10
C LEU A 188 -0.54 -0.48 4.59
N LEU A 189 -0.19 -1.69 5.04
CA LEU A 189 -0.26 -2.11 6.44
C LEU A 189 0.54 -1.16 7.34
N ILE A 190 1.82 -0.92 7.02
CA ILE A 190 2.71 -0.01 7.76
C ILE A 190 2.13 1.39 7.84
N MET A 191 1.64 1.90 6.71
CA MET A 191 1.05 3.21 6.65
C MET A 191 -0.22 3.32 7.50
N ASP A 192 -1.17 2.38 7.36
CA ASP A 192 -2.41 2.44 8.13
C ASP A 192 -2.18 2.31 9.63
N HIS A 193 -1.33 1.38 10.07
CA HIS A 193 -1.00 1.21 11.49
C HIS A 193 -0.47 2.51 12.10
N ARG A 194 0.40 3.25 11.38
CA ARG A 194 0.89 4.56 11.84
C ARG A 194 -0.14 5.66 11.96
N LEU A 195 -1.23 5.62 11.20
CA LEU A 195 -2.33 6.55 11.40
C LEU A 195 -3.08 6.28 12.71
N ARG A 196 -3.00 5.07 13.24
CA ARG A 196 -3.72 4.65 14.44
C ARG A 196 -2.90 4.88 15.70
N VAL A 197 -1.61 4.57 15.66
CA VAL A 197 -0.71 4.83 16.80
C VAL A 197 -0.64 6.32 17.10
N ASN A 198 -0.49 7.17 16.08
CA ASN A 198 -0.42 8.63 16.28
C ASN A 198 -1.74 9.28 16.77
N LYS A 199 -2.84 8.54 16.87
CA LYS A 199 -4.15 9.06 17.32
C LYS A 199 -4.49 8.69 18.77
N ASN A 200 -3.74 7.78 19.37
CA ASN A 200 -3.85 7.41 20.78
C ASN A 200 -2.77 8.13 21.58
#